data_AF-A0A1J3E6W8-F1
#
_entry.id   AF-A0A1J3E6W8-F1
#
_cell.length_a   1.000
_cell.length_b   1.000
_cell.length_c   1.000
_cell.angle_alpha   90.00
_cell.angle_beta   90.00
_cell.angle_gamma   90.00
#
_symmetry.space_group_name_H-M   'P 1'
#
loop_
_entity.id
_entity.type
_entity.pdbx_description
1 polymer ?
#
loop_
_entity_poly.entity_id
_entity_poly.type
_entity_poly.pdbx_seq_one_letter_code
_entity_poly.pdbx_strand_id
1 'polypeptide(L)'
;MMEICVLGGLVHYKPPSPSPSSLHPHFLSKPNHHNSTTSSSLMSSSVSAECLSSSSTTVEPPSLLVFSGGTGFNGVVEELKKLTTRVAHVLPVSDDGGSTAEIVRVLGGPAVGDIRSRCLRLSDESTSEALAVRRLLGHRLPLDPHEAKKDWYDIVEGNHSLWDEVSRPYRETIGAFLVYFQNEILRRPNERFCFSNGSIGNFFFAGARIFFQSLDAAIFLFSRVSEIPCDSFVLPVISTNDRLTLGCELQDGTIIRGQNEISHPSSGTMQTVDKV
;
A
#
# COMPACT_ATOMS: atom_id res chain seq x y z
N MET A 1 30.46 15.25 1.19
CA MET A 1 29.79 14.84 -0.06
C MET A 1 29.64 13.33 0.06
N MET A 2 28.43 12.84 0.37
CA MET A 2 28.21 11.43 0.75
C MET A 2 27.78 10.67 -0.52
N GLU A 3 28.64 9.77 -0.99
CA GLU A 3 28.38 8.91 -2.14
C GLU A 3 27.62 7.68 -1.66
N ILE A 4 26.33 7.59 -2.00
CA ILE A 4 25.52 6.40 -1.73
C ILE A 4 25.77 5.42 -2.88
N CYS A 5 26.59 4.41 -2.64
CA CYS A 5 26.85 3.35 -3.61
C CYS A 5 25.78 2.26 -3.49
N VAL A 6 24.85 2.18 -4.44
CA VAL A 6 23.88 1.07 -4.56
C VAL A 6 24.38 0.15 -5.66
N LEU A 7 24.91 -1.02 -5.29
CA LEU A 7 25.20 -2.10 -6.23
C LEU A 7 23.90 -2.86 -6.54
N GLY A 8 23.21 -2.44 -7.60
CA GLY A 8 22.07 -3.17 -8.18
C GLY A 8 22.49 -3.95 -9.42
N GLY A 9 22.61 -5.28 -9.32
CA GLY A 9 22.76 -6.16 -10.46
C GLY A 9 21.45 -6.28 -11.25
N LEU A 10 21.52 -6.07 -12.56
CA LEU A 10 20.39 -6.21 -13.49
C LEU A 10 19.99 -7.70 -13.61
N VAL A 11 18.77 -8.07 -13.19
CA VAL A 11 18.17 -9.36 -13.53
C VAL A 11 17.14 -9.14 -14.63
N HIS A 12 17.42 -9.67 -15.83
CA HIS A 12 16.54 -9.57 -16.99
C HIS A 12 15.44 -10.64 -16.89
N TYR A 13 14.22 -10.25 -16.49
CA TYR A 13 13.07 -11.15 -16.50
C TYR A 13 12.45 -11.20 -17.90
N LYS A 14 12.34 -12.39 -18.49
CA LYS A 14 11.69 -12.63 -19.80
C LYS A 14 10.42 -13.48 -19.57
N PRO A 15 9.22 -12.95 -19.83
CA PRO A 15 7.99 -13.74 -19.69
C PRO A 15 7.88 -14.80 -20.81
N PRO A 16 7.23 -15.96 -20.54
CA PRO A 16 7.03 -16.99 -21.55
C PRO A 16 5.96 -16.57 -22.59
N SER A 17 6.24 -16.85 -23.86
CA SER A 17 5.33 -16.64 -24.99
C SER A 17 4.20 -17.69 -25.01
N PRO A 18 2.97 -17.32 -25.42
CA PRO A 18 1.86 -18.26 -25.53
C PRO A 18 2.05 -19.21 -26.75
N SER A 19 1.90 -20.51 -26.53
CA SER A 19 1.89 -21.52 -27.59
C SER A 19 0.53 -21.58 -28.31
N PRO A 20 0.49 -21.82 -29.63
CA PRO A 20 -0.75 -21.89 -30.40
C PRO A 20 -1.48 -23.22 -30.19
N SER A 21 -2.81 -23.12 -30.20
CA SER A 21 -3.80 -24.19 -30.12
C SER A 21 -3.77 -25.14 -31.33
N SER A 22 -3.97 -26.43 -31.09
CA SER A 22 -4.23 -27.44 -32.13
C SER A 22 -5.45 -28.31 -31.79
N LEU A 23 -6.53 -28.03 -32.52
CA LEU A 23 -7.43 -28.95 -33.24
C LEU A 23 -7.86 -30.29 -32.57
N HIS A 24 -9.18 -30.38 -32.39
CA HIS A 24 -10.02 -31.59 -32.25
C HIS A 24 -9.88 -32.57 -33.44
N PRO A 25 -10.30 -33.86 -33.33
CA PRO A 25 -11.63 -34.23 -33.86
C PRO A 25 -12.38 -35.47 -33.27
N HIS A 26 -13.67 -35.54 -33.66
CA HIS A 26 -14.64 -36.67 -33.75
C HIS A 26 -15.27 -37.26 -32.46
N PHE A 27 -16.57 -37.05 -32.19
CA PHE A 27 -17.84 -37.59 -32.78
C PHE A 27 -18.10 -39.10 -32.56
N LEU A 28 -19.09 -39.42 -31.71
CA LEU A 28 -20.01 -40.56 -31.82
C LEU A 28 -21.28 -40.32 -30.98
N SER A 29 -22.38 -40.93 -31.39
CA SER A 29 -23.74 -40.38 -31.40
C SER A 29 -24.80 -41.23 -30.67
N LYS A 30 -25.76 -40.53 -30.00
CA LYS A 30 -27.23 -40.80 -29.85
C LYS A 30 -27.74 -42.03 -29.04
N PRO A 31 -29.06 -42.14 -28.71
CA PRO A 31 -30.08 -41.13 -28.28
C PRO A 31 -31.04 -41.63 -27.14
N ASN A 32 -31.89 -40.76 -26.54
CA ASN A 32 -33.38 -40.89 -26.54
C ASN A 32 -34.17 -39.97 -25.56
N HIS A 33 -35.27 -39.39 -26.10
CA HIS A 33 -36.62 -39.03 -25.55
C HIS A 33 -36.74 -38.08 -24.32
N HIS A 34 -37.69 -37.12 -24.19
CA HIS A 34 -38.94 -36.74 -24.88
C HIS A 34 -39.36 -35.28 -24.54
N ASN A 35 -39.94 -34.59 -25.55
CA ASN A 35 -40.94 -33.50 -25.65
C ASN A 35 -41.40 -32.63 -24.45
N SER A 36 -41.40 -31.29 -24.63
CA SER A 36 -42.60 -30.43 -24.89
C SER A 36 -42.23 -28.92 -24.80
N THR A 37 -42.07 -28.20 -25.91
CA THR A 37 -43.01 -27.25 -26.56
C THR A 37 -43.43 -26.01 -25.74
N THR A 38 -42.87 -24.83 -26.09
CA THR A 38 -43.63 -23.61 -26.46
C THR A 38 -42.72 -22.63 -27.18
N SER A 39 -43.27 -22.05 -28.25
CA SER A 39 -42.63 -21.26 -29.31
C SER A 39 -43.01 -19.78 -29.22
N SER A 40 -42.06 -18.87 -29.44
CA SER A 40 -42.34 -17.55 -30.03
C SER A 40 -41.08 -16.82 -30.54
N SER A 41 -40.95 -16.82 -31.87
CA SER A 41 -40.57 -15.69 -32.75
C SER A 41 -39.34 -14.82 -32.47
N LEU A 42 -38.28 -15.09 -33.25
CA LEU A 42 -37.59 -14.20 -34.20
C LEU A 42 -37.70 -12.67 -34.03
N MET A 43 -36.54 -12.02 -33.83
CA MET A 43 -36.11 -10.78 -34.51
C MET A 43 -34.57 -10.76 -34.53
N SER A 44 -33.97 -10.93 -35.73
CA SER A 44 -32.53 -10.85 -35.97
C SER A 44 -32.21 -9.49 -36.56
N SER A 45 -31.64 -8.60 -35.76
CA SER A 45 -31.16 -7.29 -36.20
C SER A 45 -29.67 -7.38 -36.52
N SER A 46 -29.36 -7.52 -37.81
CA SER A 46 -28.01 -7.36 -38.34
C SER A 46 -27.59 -5.88 -38.26
N VAL A 47 -26.73 -5.54 -37.31
CA VAL A 47 -25.98 -4.28 -37.30
C VAL A 47 -24.63 -4.51 -37.96
N SER A 48 -24.48 -3.92 -39.14
CA SER A 48 -23.27 -3.91 -39.95
C SER A 48 -22.12 -3.28 -39.16
N ALA A 49 -21.03 -4.04 -39.00
CA ALA A 49 -19.77 -3.53 -38.48
C ALA A 49 -19.06 -2.72 -39.58
N GLU A 50 -19.10 -1.40 -39.49
CA GLU A 50 -18.21 -0.54 -40.26
C GLU A 50 -16.85 -0.45 -39.53
N CYS A 51 -15.86 -1.14 -40.10
CA CYS A 51 -14.47 -1.06 -39.67
C CYS A 51 -13.88 0.31 -40.01
N LEU A 52 -13.89 1.23 -39.05
CA LEU A 52 -13.00 2.39 -39.06
C LEU A 52 -11.63 1.96 -38.55
N SER A 53 -10.76 1.59 -39.49
CA SER A 53 -9.32 1.47 -39.25
C SER A 53 -8.71 2.86 -39.13
N SER A 54 -8.90 3.52 -38.00
CA SER A 54 -8.00 4.59 -37.59
C SER A 54 -6.82 3.96 -36.86
N SER A 55 -5.69 3.83 -37.55
CA SER A 55 -4.40 3.59 -36.91
C SER A 55 -4.00 4.84 -36.12
N SER A 56 -4.66 5.07 -34.99
CA SER A 56 -4.10 5.93 -33.96
C SER A 56 -2.95 5.13 -33.35
N THR A 57 -1.71 5.47 -33.69
CA THR A 57 -0.56 5.16 -32.85
C THR A 57 -0.74 5.91 -31.54
N THR A 58 -1.59 5.38 -30.66
CA THR A 58 -1.60 5.75 -29.25
C THR A 58 -0.27 5.23 -28.72
N VAL A 59 0.70 6.14 -28.56
CA VAL A 59 1.94 5.82 -27.87
C VAL A 59 1.54 5.30 -26.50
N GLU A 60 1.84 4.03 -26.19
CA GLU A 60 1.54 3.50 -24.87
C GLU A 60 2.21 4.37 -23.80
N PRO A 61 1.51 4.70 -22.70
CA PRO A 61 2.11 5.48 -21.64
C PRO A 61 3.36 4.75 -21.10
N PRO A 62 4.42 5.50 -20.74
CA PRO A 62 5.69 4.91 -20.32
C PRO A 62 5.51 4.05 -19.06
N SER A 63 6.30 2.98 -18.94
CA SER A 63 6.38 2.17 -17.72
C SER A 63 7.63 2.56 -16.93
N LEU A 64 7.47 2.83 -15.64
CA LEU A 64 8.53 3.38 -14.79
C LEU A 64 8.77 2.54 -13.55
N LEU A 65 10.04 2.45 -13.13
CA LEU A 65 10.45 1.93 -11.84
C LEU A 65 11.08 3.08 -11.06
N VAL A 66 10.53 3.38 -9.89
CA VAL A 66 10.98 4.49 -9.05
C VAL A 66 11.45 3.98 -7.70
N PHE A 67 12.73 4.17 -7.41
CA PHE A 67 13.27 4.06 -6.06
C PHE A 67 13.19 5.42 -5.39
N SER A 68 12.44 5.53 -4.30
CA SER A 68 12.22 6.80 -3.60
C SER A 68 12.01 6.58 -2.11
N GLY A 69 12.20 7.64 -1.31
CA GLY A 69 11.71 7.70 0.06
C GLY A 69 10.33 8.36 0.14
N GLY A 70 9.92 8.72 1.35
CA GLY A 70 8.65 9.41 1.61
C GLY A 70 8.53 10.80 0.99
N THR A 71 8.80 11.84 1.77
CA THR A 71 8.37 13.21 1.48
C THR A 71 8.95 13.80 0.19
N GLY A 72 10.22 13.51 -0.14
CA GLY A 72 10.91 14.09 -1.30
C GLY A 72 10.25 13.77 -2.65
N PHE A 73 9.57 12.62 -2.78
CA PHE A 73 8.92 12.22 -4.04
C PHE A 73 7.41 12.47 -4.04
N ASN A 74 6.84 13.03 -2.96
CA ASN A 74 5.39 13.26 -2.88
C ASN A 74 4.88 14.26 -3.91
N GLY A 75 5.61 15.35 -4.17
CA GLY A 75 5.23 16.33 -5.20
C GLY A 75 5.36 15.77 -6.62
N VAL A 76 6.34 14.88 -6.85
CA VAL A 76 6.58 14.29 -8.17
C VAL A 76 5.49 13.29 -8.55
N VAL A 77 4.96 12.52 -7.60
CA VAL A 77 3.93 11.51 -7.90
C VAL A 77 2.64 12.10 -8.45
N GLU A 78 2.19 13.25 -7.95
CA GLU A 78 0.96 13.87 -8.47
C GLU A 78 1.11 14.29 -9.93
N GLU A 79 2.28 14.80 -10.31
CA GLU A 79 2.57 15.10 -11.71
C GLU A 79 2.79 13.83 -12.54
N LEU A 80 3.40 12.79 -11.96
CA LEU A 80 3.63 11.53 -12.63
C LEU A 80 2.33 10.82 -13.01
N LYS A 81 1.31 10.86 -12.13
CA LYS A 81 -0.03 10.31 -12.39
C LYS A 81 -0.67 10.90 -13.66
N LYS A 82 -0.33 12.13 -14.04
CA LYS A 82 -0.81 12.79 -15.26
C LYS A 82 -0.14 12.25 -16.53
N LEU A 83 1.06 11.68 -16.39
CA LEU A 83 1.85 11.13 -17.50
C LEU A 83 1.61 9.62 -17.65
N THR A 84 1.59 8.88 -16.55
CA THR A 84 1.40 7.43 -16.53
C THR A 84 1.03 6.94 -15.13
N THR A 85 0.18 5.93 -15.06
CA THR A 85 -0.09 5.15 -13.84
C THR A 85 0.72 3.85 -13.80
N ARG A 86 1.47 3.52 -14.87
CA ARG A 86 2.28 2.31 -14.99
C ARG A 86 3.61 2.46 -14.25
N VAL A 87 3.54 2.60 -12.93
CA VAL A 87 4.68 2.94 -12.08
C VAL A 87 4.80 1.93 -10.94
N ALA A 88 5.97 1.31 -10.82
CA ALA A 88 6.36 0.57 -9.64
C ALA A 88 7.17 1.49 -8.70
N HIS A 89 6.60 1.79 -7.54
CA HIS A 89 7.22 2.58 -6.48
C HIS A 89 7.87 1.64 -5.45
N VAL A 90 9.21 1.60 -5.44
CA VAL A 90 9.99 0.84 -4.46
C VAL A 90 10.39 1.77 -3.31
N LEU A 91 9.97 1.42 -2.10
CA LEU A 91 10.06 2.28 -0.91
C LEU A 91 10.81 1.61 0.24
N PRO A 92 11.56 2.38 1.04
CA PRO A 92 12.21 1.88 2.24
C PRO A 92 11.19 1.52 3.33
N VAL A 93 11.62 0.64 4.23
CA VAL A 93 10.84 0.12 5.38
C VAL A 93 11.62 0.24 6.69
N SER A 94 12.58 1.17 6.73
CA SER A 94 13.46 1.44 7.87
C SER A 94 13.23 2.80 8.55
N ASP A 95 12.21 3.55 8.14
CA ASP A 95 11.90 4.88 8.68
C ASP A 95 11.48 4.81 10.16
N ASP A 96 12.15 5.59 11.00
CA ASP A 96 11.97 5.59 12.45
C ASP A 96 11.42 6.93 12.97
N GLY A 97 10.72 7.70 12.12
CA GLY A 97 10.09 8.97 12.47
C GLY A 97 8.59 8.89 12.82
N GLY A 98 8.11 9.88 13.59
CA GLY A 98 6.68 10.13 13.84
C GLY A 98 5.90 8.96 14.41
N SER A 99 4.65 8.78 13.98
CA SER A 99 3.80 7.69 14.46
C SER A 99 4.25 6.29 14.04
N THR A 100 5.12 6.19 13.02
CA THR A 100 5.76 4.92 12.65
C THR A 100 6.71 4.45 13.74
N ALA A 101 7.49 5.36 14.32
CA ALA A 101 8.42 5.06 15.43
C ALA A 101 7.68 4.45 16.63
N GLU A 102 6.54 5.03 16.98
CA GLU A 102 5.72 4.57 18.10
C GLU A 102 5.12 3.18 17.86
N ILE A 103 4.63 2.91 16.64
CA ILE A 103 4.15 1.58 16.24
C ILE A 103 5.28 0.56 16.33
N VAL A 104 6.44 0.86 15.76
CA VAL A 104 7.59 -0.06 15.75
C VAL A 104 8.10 -0.29 17.17
N ARG A 105 8.06 0.73 18.03
CA ARG A 105 8.43 0.59 19.45
C ARG A 105 7.53 -0.39 20.19
N VAL A 106 6.21 -0.22 20.07
CA VAL A 106 5.21 -0.97 20.87
C VAL A 106 4.87 -2.33 20.27
N LEU A 107 4.77 -2.42 18.95
CA LEU A 107 4.27 -3.60 18.22
C LEU A 107 5.34 -4.28 17.36
N GLY A 108 6.51 -3.65 17.19
CA GLY A 108 7.57 -4.18 16.35
C GLY A 108 7.26 -4.16 14.85
N GLY A 109 8.12 -4.85 14.10
CA GLY A 109 8.04 -5.00 12.66
C GLY A 109 8.58 -3.82 11.85
N PRO A 110 8.41 -3.85 10.52
CA PRO A 110 8.96 -2.85 9.62
C PRO A 110 8.24 -1.51 9.75
N ALA A 111 8.93 -0.45 9.34
CA ALA A 111 8.33 0.87 9.21
C ALA A 111 7.27 0.87 8.09
N VAL A 112 6.08 1.42 8.37
CA VAL A 112 4.95 1.46 7.42
C VAL A 112 4.74 2.85 6.79
N GLY A 113 5.42 3.88 7.31
CA GLY A 113 5.11 5.28 7.02
C GLY A 113 5.22 5.67 5.55
N ASP A 114 6.35 5.37 4.91
CA ASP A 114 6.60 5.75 3.51
C ASP A 114 5.67 5.02 2.54
N ILE A 115 5.45 3.72 2.77
CA ILE A 115 4.50 2.91 2.00
C ILE A 115 3.08 3.45 2.14
N ARG A 116 2.61 3.66 3.37
CA ARG A 116 1.30 4.29 3.63
C ARG A 116 1.19 5.64 2.93
N SER A 117 2.24 6.47 2.99
CA SER A 117 2.27 7.78 2.32
C SER A 117 2.07 7.66 0.81
N ARG A 118 2.76 6.71 0.17
CA ARG A 118 2.66 6.51 -1.28
C ARG A 118 1.30 5.96 -1.66
N CYS A 119 0.79 4.96 -0.93
CA CYS A 119 -0.53 4.42 -1.18
C CYS A 119 -1.61 5.49 -1.11
N LEU A 120 -1.58 6.30 -0.05
CA LEU A 120 -2.53 7.39 0.13
C LEU A 120 -2.45 8.41 -1.01
N ARG A 121 -1.24 8.73 -1.50
CA ARG A 121 -1.02 9.69 -2.59
C ARG A 121 -1.53 9.18 -3.94
N LEU A 122 -1.45 7.87 -4.14
CA LEU A 122 -1.95 7.19 -5.33
C LEU A 122 -3.45 6.91 -5.26
N SER A 123 -4.11 7.21 -4.14
CA SER A 123 -5.52 6.88 -3.97
C SER A 123 -6.40 7.53 -5.03
N ASP A 124 -7.54 6.90 -5.30
CA ASP A 124 -8.58 7.54 -6.09
C ASP A 124 -9.10 8.81 -5.40
N GLU A 125 -9.53 9.77 -6.21
CA GLU A 125 -10.09 11.05 -5.81
C GLU A 125 -11.33 11.40 -6.66
N SER A 126 -11.85 10.44 -7.41
CA SER A 126 -12.91 10.67 -8.41
C SER A 126 -14.32 10.62 -7.82
N THR A 127 -14.51 9.93 -6.69
CA THR A 127 -15.80 9.80 -6.01
C THR A 127 -15.79 10.42 -4.61
N SER A 128 -16.97 10.75 -4.08
CA SER A 128 -17.11 11.24 -2.71
C SER A 128 -16.63 10.21 -1.68
N GLU A 129 -16.92 8.92 -1.92
CA GLU A 129 -16.45 7.84 -1.06
C GLU A 129 -14.92 7.71 -1.09
N ALA A 130 -14.29 7.74 -2.27
CA ALA A 130 -12.83 7.69 -2.38
C ALA A 130 -12.16 8.86 -1.64
N LEU A 131 -12.72 10.08 -1.77
CA LEU A 131 -12.26 11.25 -1.02
C LEU A 131 -12.46 11.09 0.50
N ALA A 132 -13.57 10.50 0.94
CA ALA A 132 -13.84 10.22 2.35
C ALA A 132 -12.87 9.18 2.93
N VAL A 133 -12.64 8.08 2.23
CA VAL A 133 -11.66 7.05 2.63
C VAL A 133 -10.24 7.63 2.66
N ARG A 134 -9.86 8.42 1.65
CA ARG A 134 -8.57 9.12 1.64
C ARG A 134 -8.44 10.06 2.85
N ARG A 135 -9.48 10.83 3.16
CA ARG A 135 -9.50 11.74 4.32
C ARG A 135 -9.35 10.96 5.64
N LEU A 136 -10.07 9.86 5.80
CA LEU A 136 -9.97 8.98 6.98
C LEU A 136 -8.56 8.41 7.14
N LEU A 137 -8.01 7.77 6.10
CA LEU A 137 -6.67 7.15 6.16
C LEU A 137 -5.54 8.19 6.22
N GLY A 138 -5.80 9.39 5.70
CA GLY A 138 -4.90 10.54 5.78
C GLY A 138 -4.96 11.31 7.10
N HIS A 139 -5.96 11.05 7.95
CA HIS A 139 -6.16 11.77 9.20
C HIS A 139 -4.98 11.62 10.15
N ARG A 140 -4.60 12.74 10.77
CA ARG A 140 -3.61 12.80 11.84
C ARG A 140 -4.29 13.26 13.12
N LEU A 141 -4.10 12.48 14.17
CA LEU A 141 -4.60 12.80 15.50
C LEU A 141 -3.94 14.07 16.04
N PRO A 142 -4.61 14.79 16.97
CA PRO A 142 -4.05 15.94 17.67
C PRO A 142 -2.66 15.69 18.27
N LEU A 143 -1.90 16.76 18.50
CA LEU A 143 -0.62 16.68 19.21
C LEU A 143 -0.82 16.43 20.72
N ASP A 144 -1.87 16.99 21.31
CA ASP A 144 -2.18 16.78 22.72
C ASP A 144 -2.53 15.30 22.98
N PRO A 145 -1.87 14.62 23.93
CA PRO A 145 -2.09 13.19 24.18
C PRO A 145 -3.51 12.83 24.62
N HIS A 146 -4.19 13.70 25.36
CA HIS A 146 -5.55 13.42 25.85
C HIS A 146 -6.57 13.56 24.73
N GLU A 147 -6.48 14.63 23.95
CA GLU A 147 -7.33 14.84 22.77
C GLU A 147 -7.05 13.77 21.71
N ALA A 148 -5.78 13.42 21.46
CA ALA A 148 -5.44 12.36 20.50
C ALA A 148 -6.02 11.00 20.89
N LYS A 149 -5.95 10.67 22.19
CA LYS A 149 -6.54 9.43 22.70
C LYS A 149 -8.05 9.46 22.51
N LYS A 150 -8.73 10.54 22.92
CA LYS A 150 -10.18 10.68 22.76
C LYS A 150 -10.60 10.54 21.29
N ASP A 151 -9.95 11.28 20.40
CA ASP A 151 -10.21 11.27 18.95
C ASP A 151 -10.02 9.86 18.36
N TRP A 152 -8.99 9.13 18.79
CA TRP A 152 -8.80 7.73 18.43
C TRP A 152 -9.96 6.82 18.86
N TYR A 153 -10.45 6.94 20.11
CA TYR A 153 -11.58 6.13 20.57
C TYR A 153 -12.87 6.45 19.82
N ASP A 154 -13.15 7.73 19.57
CA ASP A 154 -14.32 8.16 18.78
C ASP A 154 -14.29 7.56 17.36
N ILE A 155 -13.11 7.45 16.74
CA ILE A 155 -12.92 6.81 15.44
C ILE A 155 -13.14 5.30 15.52
N VAL A 156 -12.52 4.61 16.48
CA VAL A 156 -12.61 3.14 16.62
C VAL A 156 -14.04 2.69 16.95
N GLU A 157 -14.78 3.48 17.73
CA GLU A 157 -16.18 3.21 18.07
C GLU A 157 -17.15 3.52 16.91
N GLY A 158 -16.68 4.17 15.84
CA GLY A 158 -17.50 4.52 14.68
C GLY A 158 -18.32 5.81 14.85
N ASN A 159 -18.06 6.59 15.91
CA ASN A 159 -18.80 7.79 16.26
C ASN A 159 -18.24 9.07 15.60
N HIS A 160 -17.02 9.01 15.06
CA HIS A 160 -16.34 10.16 14.46
C HIS A 160 -16.88 10.51 13.05
N SER A 161 -16.98 11.80 12.73
CA SER A 161 -17.46 12.32 11.44
C SER A 161 -16.56 11.96 10.24
N LEU A 162 -15.35 11.46 10.49
CA LEU A 162 -14.47 10.94 9.42
C LEU A 162 -15.07 9.75 8.68
N TRP A 163 -16.04 9.08 9.29
CA TRP A 163 -16.76 8.00 8.63
C TRP A 163 -17.86 8.50 7.69
N ASP A 164 -18.24 9.76 7.75
CA ASP A 164 -19.25 10.34 6.86
C ASP A 164 -18.87 10.10 5.39
N GLU A 165 -19.85 9.72 4.56
CA GLU A 165 -19.68 9.31 3.16
C GLU A 165 -18.87 8.03 2.91
N VAL A 166 -18.31 7.39 3.94
CA VAL A 166 -17.71 6.06 3.84
C VAL A 166 -18.83 5.01 3.92
N SER A 167 -18.99 4.17 2.89
CA SER A 167 -20.03 3.14 2.88
C SER A 167 -19.80 2.07 3.95
N ARG A 168 -20.84 1.30 4.21
CA ARG A 168 -20.81 0.23 5.21
C ARG A 168 -19.72 -0.81 4.95
N PRO A 169 -19.52 -1.36 3.73
CA PRO A 169 -18.42 -2.30 3.47
C PRO A 169 -17.04 -1.72 3.80
N TYR A 170 -16.79 -0.46 3.46
CA TYR A 170 -15.54 0.22 3.79
C TYR A 170 -15.38 0.44 5.29
N ARG A 171 -16.44 0.87 5.99
CA ARG A 171 -16.46 1.03 7.45
C ARG A 171 -16.13 -0.28 8.17
N GLU A 172 -16.80 -1.37 7.78
CA GLU A 172 -16.57 -2.69 8.37
C GLU A 172 -15.14 -3.19 8.11
N THR A 173 -14.64 -2.99 6.89
CA THR A 173 -13.27 -3.41 6.51
C THR A 173 -12.21 -2.62 7.25
N ILE A 174 -12.24 -1.28 7.18
CA ILE A 174 -11.23 -0.43 7.82
C ILE A 174 -11.34 -0.56 9.35
N GLY A 175 -12.55 -0.49 9.88
CA GLY A 175 -12.83 -0.59 11.32
C GLY A 175 -12.30 -1.89 11.93
N ALA A 176 -12.45 -3.03 11.25
CA ALA A 176 -11.95 -4.31 11.74
C ALA A 176 -10.44 -4.28 12.03
N PHE A 177 -9.63 -3.67 11.15
CA PHE A 177 -8.18 -3.59 11.35
C PHE A 177 -7.77 -2.49 12.34
N LEU A 178 -8.54 -1.40 12.48
CA LEU A 178 -8.33 -0.42 13.54
C LEU A 178 -8.60 -1.02 14.93
N VAL A 179 -9.69 -1.78 15.07
CA VAL A 179 -10.01 -2.53 16.30
C VAL A 179 -8.94 -3.59 16.58
N TYR A 180 -8.48 -4.31 15.56
CA TYR A 180 -7.40 -5.29 15.71
C TYR A 180 -6.11 -4.63 16.21
N PHE A 181 -5.71 -3.49 15.63
CA PHE A 181 -4.57 -2.70 16.08
C PHE A 181 -4.70 -2.26 17.55
N GLN A 182 -5.87 -1.77 17.94
CA GLN A 182 -6.17 -1.42 19.34
C GLN A 182 -5.99 -2.61 20.28
N ASN A 183 -6.50 -3.79 19.90
CA ASN A 183 -6.36 -5.00 20.70
C ASN A 183 -4.90 -5.44 20.85
N GLU A 184 -4.10 -5.29 19.80
CA GLU A 184 -2.66 -5.59 19.84
C GLU A 184 -1.89 -4.66 20.77
N ILE A 185 -2.25 -3.38 20.82
CA ILE A 185 -1.69 -2.44 21.80
C ILE A 185 -2.04 -2.86 23.22
N LEU A 186 -3.31 -3.18 23.49
CA LEU A 186 -3.78 -3.54 24.83
C LEU A 186 -3.15 -4.83 25.37
N ARG A 187 -2.63 -5.70 24.48
CA ARG A 187 -1.88 -6.91 24.83
C ARG A 187 -0.43 -6.64 25.27
N ARG A 188 0.03 -5.39 25.25
CA ARG A 188 1.39 -4.98 25.69
C ARG A 188 1.33 -4.40 27.11
N PRO A 189 1.50 -5.20 28.18
CA PRO A 189 1.26 -4.76 29.56
C PRO A 189 2.26 -3.71 30.06
N ASN A 190 3.46 -3.67 29.48
CA ASN A 190 4.56 -2.82 29.94
C ASN A 190 4.81 -1.61 29.03
N GLU A 191 4.02 -1.46 27.97
CA GLU A 191 4.20 -0.38 27.00
C GLU A 191 2.92 0.43 26.84
N ARG A 192 3.00 1.72 27.16
CA ARG A 192 1.90 2.65 26.86
C ARG A 192 2.07 3.13 25.43
N PHE A 193 0.99 3.09 24.66
CA PHE A 193 0.94 3.64 23.32
C PHE A 193 0.55 5.12 23.36
N CYS A 194 1.32 5.95 22.67
CA CYS A 194 1.10 7.39 22.52
C CYS A 194 0.40 7.67 21.18
N PHE A 195 -0.83 8.17 21.23
CA PHE A 195 -1.59 8.49 20.03
C PHE A 195 -1.28 9.86 19.42
N SER A 196 -0.48 10.70 20.10
CA SER A 196 -0.15 12.06 19.65
C SER A 196 0.40 12.08 18.24
N ASN A 197 -0.20 12.90 17.36
CA ASN A 197 0.16 12.99 15.94
C ASN A 197 0.17 11.62 15.21
N GLY A 198 -0.61 10.67 15.73
CA GLY A 198 -0.88 9.36 15.16
C GLY A 198 -1.49 9.48 13.77
N SER A 199 -1.15 8.57 12.85
CA SER A 199 -1.79 8.52 11.53
C SER A 199 -2.77 7.35 11.51
N ILE A 200 -4.04 7.62 11.21
CA ILE A 200 -5.06 6.56 11.12
C ILE A 200 -4.69 5.53 10.05
N GLY A 201 -4.19 5.98 8.90
CA GLY A 201 -3.65 5.09 7.88
C GLY A 201 -2.50 4.22 8.38
N ASN A 202 -1.59 4.74 9.21
CA ASN A 202 -0.55 3.91 9.81
C ASN A 202 -1.13 2.84 10.75
N PHE A 203 -2.14 3.18 11.55
CA PHE A 203 -2.77 2.25 12.48
C PHE A 203 -3.55 1.15 11.75
N PHE A 204 -4.32 1.53 10.73
CA PHE A 204 -4.97 0.58 9.82
C PHE A 204 -3.95 -0.35 9.16
N PHE A 205 -2.87 0.20 8.60
CA PHE A 205 -1.82 -0.57 7.95
C PHE A 205 -1.17 -1.55 8.94
N ALA A 206 -0.77 -1.07 10.11
CA ALA A 206 -0.14 -1.89 11.13
C ALA A 206 -1.08 -3.00 11.62
N GLY A 207 -2.36 -2.70 11.84
CA GLY A 207 -3.39 -3.68 12.17
C GLY A 207 -3.48 -4.79 11.11
N ALA A 208 -3.57 -4.41 9.83
CA ALA A 208 -3.59 -5.36 8.72
C ALA A 208 -2.32 -6.22 8.65
N ARG A 209 -1.14 -5.60 8.75
CA ARG A 209 0.15 -6.32 8.74
C ARG A 209 0.24 -7.36 9.84
N ILE A 210 -0.12 -6.99 11.07
CA ILE A 210 -0.05 -7.91 12.21
C ILE A 210 -1.09 -9.02 12.08
N PHE A 211 -2.29 -8.70 11.58
CA PHE A 211 -3.31 -9.70 11.32
C PHE A 211 -2.86 -10.73 10.28
N PHE A 212 -2.32 -10.27 9.15
CA PHE A 212 -1.88 -11.16 8.07
C PHE A 212 -0.52 -11.82 8.32
N GLN A 213 0.28 -11.30 9.26
CA GLN A 213 1.70 -11.65 9.40
C GLN A 213 2.44 -11.52 8.06
N SER A 214 2.09 -10.49 7.29
CA SER A 214 2.65 -10.25 5.95
C SER A 214 2.59 -8.78 5.59
N LEU A 215 3.75 -8.20 5.29
CA LEU A 215 3.87 -6.84 4.78
C LEU A 215 3.18 -6.71 3.41
N ASP A 216 3.44 -7.65 2.50
CA ASP A 216 2.89 -7.61 1.14
C ASP A 216 1.36 -7.71 1.12
N ALA A 217 0.77 -8.57 1.97
CA ALA A 217 -0.68 -8.67 2.09
C ALA A 217 -1.31 -7.38 2.63
N ALA A 218 -0.66 -6.72 3.59
CA ALA A 218 -1.11 -5.43 4.12
C ALA A 218 -1.04 -4.32 3.06
N ILE A 219 0.03 -4.29 2.26
CA ILE A 219 0.17 -3.37 1.12
C ILE A 219 -0.97 -3.60 0.11
N PHE A 220 -1.22 -4.87 -0.22
CA PHE A 220 -2.29 -5.24 -1.15
C PHE A 220 -3.65 -4.75 -0.64
N LEU A 221 -3.99 -5.04 0.62
CA LEU A 221 -5.24 -4.57 1.23
C LEU A 221 -5.32 -3.04 1.20
N PHE A 222 -4.28 -2.33 1.63
CA PHE A 222 -4.27 -0.87 1.65
C PHE A 222 -4.49 -0.31 0.23
N SER A 223 -3.85 -0.92 -0.78
CA SER A 223 -3.97 -0.52 -2.18
C SER A 223 -5.39 -0.72 -2.71
N ARG A 224 -6.09 -1.78 -2.30
CA ARG A 224 -7.50 -2.01 -2.64
C ARG A 224 -8.42 -1.02 -1.94
N VAL A 225 -8.24 -0.80 -0.65
CA VAL A 225 -9.04 0.16 0.14
C VAL A 225 -8.81 1.60 -0.34
N SER A 226 -7.62 1.94 -0.81
CA SER A 226 -7.35 3.29 -1.34
C SER A 226 -7.66 3.42 -2.83
N GLU A 227 -8.14 2.37 -3.49
CA GLU A 227 -8.43 2.35 -4.94
C GLU A 227 -7.26 2.87 -5.79
N ILE A 228 -6.03 2.43 -5.46
CA ILE A 228 -4.85 2.76 -6.27
C ILE A 228 -5.03 2.22 -7.70
N PRO A 229 -4.63 2.98 -8.75
CA PRO A 229 -4.68 2.52 -10.14
C PRO A 229 -4.10 1.11 -10.31
N CYS A 230 -4.76 0.26 -11.09
CA CYS A 230 -4.39 -1.15 -11.22
C CYS A 230 -2.98 -1.39 -11.78
N ASP A 231 -2.45 -0.43 -12.53
CA ASP A 231 -1.10 -0.49 -13.12
C ASP A 231 -0.01 0.15 -12.24
N SER A 232 -0.40 0.72 -11.09
CA SER A 232 0.52 1.26 -10.09
C SER A 232 0.82 0.22 -9.02
N PHE A 233 2.10 -0.01 -8.76
CA PHE A 233 2.58 -0.94 -7.74
C PHE A 233 3.30 -0.17 -6.64
N VAL A 234 3.01 -0.50 -5.38
CA VAL A 234 3.77 -0.03 -4.23
C VAL A 234 4.47 -1.24 -3.63
N LEU A 235 5.80 -1.21 -3.58
CA LEU A 235 6.63 -2.35 -3.23
C LEU A 235 7.59 -1.97 -2.10
N PRO A 236 7.75 -2.82 -1.07
CA PRO A 236 8.81 -2.62 -0.10
C PRO A 236 10.15 -3.01 -0.71
N VAL A 237 11.22 -2.30 -0.36
CA VAL A 237 12.59 -2.69 -0.77
C VAL A 237 13.00 -4.04 -0.19
N ILE A 238 12.49 -4.37 1.01
CA ILE A 238 12.69 -5.64 1.70
C ILE A 238 11.33 -6.10 2.22
N SER A 239 10.86 -7.27 1.79
CA SER A 239 9.69 -7.91 2.39
C SER A 239 10.11 -8.64 3.67
N THR A 240 9.68 -8.12 4.81
CA THR A 240 9.95 -8.70 6.13
C THR A 240 8.84 -8.33 7.12
N ASN A 241 8.68 -9.14 8.17
CA ASN A 241 7.88 -8.80 9.34
C ASN A 241 8.73 -8.29 10.50
N ASP A 242 10.05 -8.25 10.33
CA ASP A 242 11.00 -7.83 11.34
C ASP A 242 11.27 -6.33 11.29
N ARG A 243 11.74 -5.79 12.41
CA ARG A 243 12.21 -4.41 12.48
C ARG A 243 13.52 -4.28 11.70
N LEU A 244 13.56 -3.32 10.79
CA LEU A 244 14.78 -2.91 10.11
C LEU A 244 15.27 -1.58 10.71
N THR A 245 16.58 -1.43 10.82
CA THR A 245 17.22 -0.21 11.35
C THR A 245 18.32 0.20 10.39
N LEU A 246 18.24 1.43 9.90
CA LEU A 246 19.30 2.00 9.08
C LEU A 246 20.52 2.28 9.97
N GLY A 247 21.72 2.07 9.44
CA GLY A 247 22.96 2.42 10.12
C GLY A 247 23.95 3.06 9.15
N CYS A 248 24.83 3.92 9.66
CA CYS A 248 25.95 4.43 8.89
C CYS A 248 27.26 4.27 9.67
N GLU A 249 28.37 4.18 8.94
CA GLU A 249 29.72 4.22 9.47
C GLU A 249 30.35 5.54 9.03
N LEU A 250 30.83 6.32 9.98
CA LEU A 250 31.53 7.58 9.74
C LEU A 250 32.98 7.31 9.33
N GLN A 251 33.65 8.32 8.77
CA GLN A 251 35.04 8.18 8.30
C GLN A 251 36.03 7.82 9.43
N ASP A 252 35.72 8.15 10.69
CA ASP A 252 36.50 7.81 11.87
C ASP A 252 36.21 6.41 12.42
N GLY A 253 35.34 5.63 11.76
CA GLY A 253 34.91 4.30 12.17
C GLY A 253 33.73 4.27 13.16
N THR A 254 33.21 5.44 13.56
CA THR A 254 32.05 5.52 14.44
C THR A 254 30.79 5.02 13.75
N ILE A 255 29.98 4.22 14.44
CA ILE A 255 28.70 3.70 13.90
C ILE A 255 27.53 4.46 14.51
N ILE A 256 26.64 4.95 13.65
CA ILE A 256 25.35 5.53 14.05
C ILE A 256 24.24 4.57 13.59
N ARG A 257 23.26 4.32 14.47
CA ARG A 257 22.08 3.49 14.17
C ARG A 257 20.81 4.30 14.35
N GLY A 258 19.86 4.12 13.43
CA GLY A 258 18.62 4.88 13.34
C GLY A 258 18.70 5.94 12.25
N GLN A 259 17.67 6.02 11.40
CA GLN A 259 17.61 7.00 10.32
C GLN A 259 17.54 8.42 10.91
N ASN A 260 16.75 8.61 11.97
CA ASN A 260 16.66 9.89 12.65
C ASN A 260 18.00 10.31 13.27
N GLU A 261 18.75 9.41 13.92
CA GLU A 261 20.07 9.74 14.49
C GLU A 261 21.12 10.03 13.41
N ILE A 262 21.03 9.42 12.24
CA ILE A 262 21.92 9.73 11.11
C ILE A 262 21.68 11.16 10.60
N SER A 263 20.41 11.58 10.50
CA SER A 263 20.02 12.87 9.93
C SER A 263 20.01 14.02 10.94
N HIS A 264 19.74 13.70 12.21
CA HIS A 264 19.64 14.62 13.34
C HIS A 264 20.35 14.00 14.55
N PRO A 265 21.69 13.87 14.51
CA PRO A 265 22.44 13.26 15.60
C PRO A 265 22.16 14.02 16.89
N SER A 266 21.50 13.37 17.83
CA SER A 266 21.42 13.85 19.20
C SER A 266 22.78 13.64 19.86
N SER A 267 23.14 14.40 20.89
CA SER A 267 24.43 14.26 21.59
C SER A 267 24.60 12.92 22.36
N GLY A 268 23.83 11.89 22.00
CA GLY A 268 23.70 10.58 22.63
C GLY A 268 24.71 9.54 22.14
N THR A 269 24.80 8.45 22.90
CA THR A 269 25.93 7.52 22.98
C THR A 269 26.23 6.79 21.67
N MET A 270 27.37 7.10 21.07
CA MET A 270 27.97 6.37 19.95
C MET A 270 28.62 5.09 20.47
N GLN A 271 28.28 3.94 19.87
CA GLN A 271 28.89 2.65 20.23
C GLN A 271 29.66 2.09 19.03
N THR A 272 30.87 1.64 19.29
CA THR A 272 31.60 0.74 18.39
C THR A 272 30.95 -0.64 18.45
N VAL A 273 30.69 -1.23 17.29
CA VAL A 273 30.13 -2.59 17.19
C VAL A 273 31.24 -3.51 16.72
N ASP A 274 31.53 -4.56 17.48
CA ASP A 274 32.35 -5.67 17.01
C ASP A 274 31.59 -6.43 15.91
N LYS A 275 32.10 -6.35 14.68
CA LYS A 275 31.61 -7.15 13.55
C LYS A 275 32.22 -8.55 13.69
N VAL A 276 31.46 -9.50 14.24
CA VAL A 276 31.72 -10.94 14.10
C VAL A 276 31.03 -11.45 12.84
#